data_AF-A0A1S2QL12-F1
#
_entry.id   AF-A0A1S2QL12-F1
#
_cell.length_a   1.000
_cell.length_b   1.000
_cell.length_c   1.000
_cell.angle_alpha   90.00
_cell.angle_beta   90.00
_cell.angle_gamma   90.00
#
_symmetry.space_group_name_H-M   'P 1'
#
loop_
_entity.id
_entity.type
_entity.pdbx_description
1 polymer ?
#
loop_
_entity_poly.entity_id
_entity_poly.type
_entity_poly.pdbx_seq_one_letter_code
_entity_poly.pdbx_strand_id
1 'polypeptide(L)'
;MAPPQHGGGRHYDLVALPDVNIQPDVPCFMDCVVAMSADPREAADAWVQTAGACLLELLDQRRRFADQVHPAHERGVPGWHSISSGAVAFGVDITENRRMQHALLDANVPHRIADTFTADLESPFFNGVTVFYGGRPGAMETEIRVNGERHDAASAAMAALNLPEPTTFTAVRYYTLLLPLPSDGAAPTAPSAALPNSQADRPKTRPPTRNQGFQSTRVHSR
;
A
#
# COMPACT_ATOMS: atom_id res chain seq x y z
N MET A 1 11.89 -16.78 -10.72
CA MET A 1 13.25 -16.47 -10.22
C MET A 1 13.05 -15.56 -9.01
N ALA A 2 13.64 -15.86 -7.85
CA ALA A 2 13.52 -14.92 -6.74
C ALA A 2 14.29 -13.64 -7.11
N PRO A 3 13.69 -12.46 -6.96
CA PRO A 3 14.37 -11.22 -7.28
C PRO A 3 15.60 -10.99 -6.39
N PRO A 4 16.62 -10.25 -6.85
CA PRO A 4 17.81 -9.96 -6.08
C PRO A 4 17.44 -9.29 -4.74
N GLN A 5 18.06 -9.77 -3.65
CA GLN A 5 17.88 -9.17 -2.32
C GLN A 5 18.57 -7.81 -2.28
N HIS A 6 17.86 -6.79 -1.81
CA HIS A 6 18.41 -5.45 -1.63
C HIS A 6 18.76 -5.22 -0.15
N GLY A 7 19.88 -4.55 0.14
CA GLY A 7 20.16 -4.00 1.48
C GLY A 7 20.72 -4.94 2.55
N GLY A 8 21.12 -4.36 3.69
CA GLY A 8 21.65 -5.07 4.86
C GLY A 8 20.56 -5.70 5.74
N GLY A 9 20.95 -6.32 6.88
CA GLY A 9 20.08 -7.16 7.72
C GLY A 9 18.86 -6.52 8.41
N ARG A 10 18.46 -5.30 8.03
CA ARG A 10 17.22 -4.61 8.46
C ARG A 10 16.28 -4.28 7.29
N HIS A 11 16.65 -4.67 6.07
CA HIS A 11 15.87 -4.53 4.86
C HIS A 11 15.11 -5.82 4.61
N TYR A 12 13.82 -5.70 4.29
CA TYR A 12 12.96 -6.82 3.98
C TYR A 12 12.34 -6.58 2.61
N ASP A 13 12.65 -7.47 1.66
CA ASP A 13 12.01 -7.53 0.36
C ASP A 13 10.74 -8.38 0.45
N LEU A 14 9.62 -7.82 0.02
CA LEU A 14 8.32 -8.49 -0.02
C LEU A 14 7.83 -8.58 -1.46
N VAL A 15 7.36 -9.77 -1.83
CA VAL A 15 6.70 -10.04 -3.12
C VAL A 15 5.24 -10.36 -2.83
N ALA A 16 4.33 -9.56 -3.39
CA ALA A 16 2.89 -9.81 -3.30
C ALA A 16 2.40 -10.53 -4.56
N LEU A 17 1.62 -11.60 -4.36
CA LEU A 17 1.04 -12.44 -5.43
C LEU A 17 -0.49 -12.48 -5.28
N PRO A 18 -1.24 -11.48 -5.78
CA PRO A 18 -2.69 -11.39 -5.61
C PRO A 18 -3.47 -12.57 -6.19
N ASP A 19 -2.98 -13.20 -7.26
CA ASP A 19 -3.66 -14.35 -7.87
C ASP A 19 -2.65 -15.34 -8.45
N VAL A 20 -2.40 -16.42 -7.70
CA VAL A 20 -1.46 -17.50 -8.07
C VAL A 20 -2.01 -18.46 -9.11
N ASN A 21 -3.30 -18.36 -9.46
CA ASN A 21 -3.94 -19.23 -10.46
C ASN A 21 -3.67 -18.74 -11.89
N ILE A 22 -3.24 -17.50 -12.07
CA ILE A 22 -2.85 -16.95 -13.37
C ILE A 22 -1.45 -17.45 -13.69
N GLN A 23 -1.35 -18.29 -14.72
CA GLN A 23 -0.10 -18.90 -15.21
C GLN A 23 0.01 -18.64 -16.72
N PRO A 24 1.23 -18.50 -17.29
CA PRO A 24 2.54 -18.61 -16.62
C PRO A 24 3.00 -17.32 -15.90
N ASP A 25 2.37 -16.18 -16.19
CA ASP A 25 2.79 -14.86 -15.70
C ASP A 25 1.95 -14.44 -14.49
N VAL A 26 2.31 -14.96 -13.32
CA VAL A 26 1.64 -14.63 -12.06
C VAL A 26 1.79 -13.11 -11.80
N PRO A 27 0.69 -12.34 -11.71
CA PRO A 27 0.78 -10.93 -11.38
C PRO A 27 1.47 -10.77 -10.02
N CYS A 28 2.55 -10.01 -9.99
CA CYS A 28 3.27 -9.74 -8.75
C CYS A 28 3.82 -8.33 -8.74
N PHE A 29 3.96 -7.77 -7.55
CA PHE A 29 4.73 -6.56 -7.35
C PHE A 29 5.71 -6.78 -6.21
N MET A 30 6.86 -6.14 -6.34
CA MET A 30 7.87 -6.07 -5.31
C MET A 30 7.80 -4.75 -4.57
N ASP A 31 8.09 -4.84 -3.28
CA ASP A 31 8.25 -3.69 -2.42
C ASP A 31 9.25 -4.03 -1.30
N CYS A 32 9.85 -3.00 -0.70
CA CYS A 32 10.79 -3.17 0.39
C CYS A 32 10.44 -2.29 1.58
N VAL A 33 10.75 -2.79 2.77
CA VAL A 33 10.62 -2.03 4.02
C VAL A 33 11.86 -2.18 4.89
N VAL A 34 12.16 -1.12 5.65
CA VAL A 34 13.30 -1.08 6.55
C VAL A 34 12.79 -1.02 7.99
N ALA A 35 13.30 -1.89 8.84
CA ALA A 35 13.09 -1.80 10.29
C ALA A 35 13.95 -0.66 10.88
N MET A 36 13.42 0.57 10.85
CA MET A 36 14.14 1.77 11.31
C MET A 36 14.51 1.70 12.80
N SER A 37 13.65 1.11 13.63
CA SER A 37 13.88 0.83 15.06
C SER A 37 14.60 -0.49 15.34
N ALA A 38 14.97 -1.24 14.30
CA ALA A 38 15.36 -2.65 14.36
C ALA A 38 14.24 -3.62 14.80
N ASP A 39 12.99 -3.18 14.92
CA ASP A 39 11.84 -4.07 15.10
C ASP A 39 11.22 -4.45 13.74
N PRO A 40 11.27 -5.73 13.32
CA PRO A 40 10.61 -6.19 12.10
C PRO A 40 9.09 -6.03 12.12
N ARG A 41 8.45 -5.95 13.29
CA ARG A 41 7.00 -5.68 13.38
C ARG A 41 6.67 -4.29 12.87
N GLU A 42 7.46 -3.29 13.20
CA GLU A 42 7.26 -1.93 12.70
C GLU A 42 7.47 -1.86 11.18
N ALA A 43 8.41 -2.64 10.63
CA ALA A 43 8.59 -2.76 9.18
C ALA A 43 7.36 -3.42 8.51
N ALA A 44 6.81 -4.47 9.12
CA ALA A 44 5.58 -5.10 8.63
C ALA A 44 4.38 -4.14 8.72
N ASP A 45 4.22 -3.42 9.83
CA ASP A 45 3.15 -2.44 10.00
C ASP A 45 3.25 -1.30 8.98
N ALA A 46 4.47 -0.83 8.70
CA ALA A 46 4.73 0.14 7.65
C ALA A 46 4.28 -0.37 6.27
N TRP A 47 4.63 -1.62 5.94
CA TRP A 47 4.23 -2.25 4.68
C TRP A 47 2.71 -2.39 4.59
N VAL A 48 2.06 -2.90 5.64
CA VAL A 48 0.61 -3.12 5.69
C VAL A 48 -0.16 -1.81 5.51
N GLN A 49 0.29 -0.72 6.15
CA GLN A 49 -0.37 0.59 6.04
C GLN A 49 -0.18 1.27 4.67
N THR A 50 0.68 0.74 3.81
CA THR A 50 1.00 1.34 2.51
C THR A 50 0.77 0.35 1.36
N ALA A 51 1.77 -0.45 0.98
CA ALA A 51 1.64 -1.40 -0.11
C ALA A 51 0.58 -2.49 0.16
N GLY A 52 0.48 -2.96 1.40
CA GLY A 52 -0.57 -3.89 1.82
C GLY A 52 -1.98 -3.28 1.68
N ALA A 53 -2.15 -2.00 2.00
CA ALA A 53 -3.41 -1.29 1.82
C ALA A 53 -3.80 -1.19 0.33
N CYS A 54 -2.84 -0.89 -0.54
CA CYS A 54 -3.06 -0.89 -2.00
C CYS A 54 -3.40 -2.28 -2.54
N LEU A 55 -2.75 -3.34 -2.03
CA LEU A 55 -3.07 -4.73 -2.39
C LEU A 55 -4.50 -5.12 -1.97
N LEU A 56 -4.90 -4.79 -0.75
CA LEU A 56 -6.25 -5.05 -0.27
C LEU A 56 -7.28 -4.29 -1.10
N GLU A 57 -6.99 -3.03 -1.45
CA GLU A 57 -7.85 -2.23 -2.30
C GLU A 57 -7.92 -2.75 -3.74
N LEU A 58 -6.82 -3.27 -4.30
CA LEU A 58 -6.80 -3.96 -5.60
C LEU A 58 -7.78 -5.14 -5.63
N LEU A 59 -7.87 -5.91 -4.53
CA LEU A 59 -8.73 -7.08 -4.41
C LEU A 59 -10.18 -6.76 -4.03
N ASP A 60 -10.40 -5.65 -3.32
CA ASP A 60 -11.71 -5.27 -2.76
C ASP A 60 -12.48 -4.27 -3.62
N GLN A 61 -11.77 -3.31 -4.21
CA GLN A 61 -12.26 -2.25 -5.09
C GLN A 61 -13.38 -1.35 -4.53
N ARG A 62 -13.45 -1.12 -3.21
CA ARG A 62 -14.52 -0.33 -2.54
C ARG A 62 -14.03 0.97 -1.89
N ARG A 63 -12.79 1.37 -2.13
CA ARG A 63 -12.11 2.53 -1.53
C ARG A 63 -12.13 2.49 -0.01
N ARG A 64 -11.86 1.31 0.56
CA ARG A 64 -11.85 1.08 2.01
C ARG A 64 -10.44 1.14 2.59
N PHE A 65 -9.45 0.76 1.80
CA PHE A 65 -8.08 0.63 2.28
C PHE A 65 -7.15 1.67 1.65
N ALA A 66 -7.41 2.03 0.40
CA ALA A 66 -6.62 3.01 -0.35
C ALA A 66 -7.53 3.81 -1.29
N ASP A 67 -7.03 4.97 -1.75
CA ASP A 67 -7.74 5.80 -2.71
C ASP A 67 -7.57 5.26 -4.12
N GLN A 68 -8.66 5.27 -4.90
CA GLN A 68 -8.61 4.96 -6.32
C GLN A 68 -8.76 6.23 -7.15
N VAL A 69 -7.77 6.49 -7.98
CA VAL A 69 -7.63 7.75 -8.71
C VAL A 69 -7.59 7.48 -10.21
N HIS A 70 -8.49 8.13 -10.94
CA HIS A 70 -8.63 8.02 -12.39
C HIS A 70 -7.42 8.67 -13.10
N PRO A 71 -6.99 8.17 -14.28
CA PRO A 71 -5.86 8.72 -15.05
C PRO A 71 -5.90 10.22 -15.36
N ALA A 72 -7.10 10.77 -15.49
CA ALA A 72 -7.32 12.19 -15.79
C ALA A 72 -7.46 13.06 -14.52
N HIS A 73 -7.40 12.45 -13.33
CA HIS A 73 -7.53 13.17 -12.08
C HIS A 73 -6.23 13.90 -11.74
N GLU A 74 -6.31 15.13 -11.24
CA GLU A 74 -5.16 15.99 -10.94
C GLU A 74 -4.17 15.39 -9.91
N ARG A 75 -4.65 14.44 -9.10
CA ARG A 75 -3.87 13.69 -8.08
C ARG A 75 -3.43 12.28 -8.52
N GLY A 76 -3.74 11.86 -9.75
CA GLY A 76 -3.38 10.54 -10.28
C GLY A 76 -2.12 10.60 -11.12
N VAL A 77 -1.49 9.45 -11.40
CA VAL A 77 -0.41 9.41 -12.40
C VAL A 77 -1.03 9.52 -13.82
N PRO A 78 -0.62 10.49 -14.65
CA PRO A 78 -1.20 10.67 -15.98
C PRO A 78 -1.15 9.40 -16.83
N GLY A 79 -2.29 9.00 -17.39
CA GLY A 79 -2.40 7.80 -18.23
C GLY A 79 -2.51 6.47 -17.47
N TRP A 80 -2.51 6.48 -16.13
CA TRP A 80 -2.58 5.28 -15.30
C TRP A 80 -3.72 5.34 -14.29
N HIS A 81 -4.41 4.22 -14.07
CA HIS A 81 -5.30 4.11 -12.92
C HIS A 81 -4.47 3.86 -11.67
N SER A 82 -4.59 4.72 -10.67
CA SER A 82 -3.75 4.67 -9.47
C SER A 82 -4.54 4.15 -8.27
N ILE A 83 -3.95 3.24 -7.51
CA ILE A 83 -4.41 2.85 -6.17
C ILE A 83 -3.35 3.33 -5.18
N SER A 84 -3.67 4.36 -4.43
CA SER A 84 -2.72 5.14 -3.66
C SER A 84 -2.99 5.03 -2.16
N SER A 85 -1.96 4.68 -1.39
CA SER A 85 -2.05 4.65 0.07
C SER A 85 -2.07 6.08 0.63
N GLY A 86 -2.34 6.19 1.93
CA GLY A 86 -1.91 7.37 2.69
C GLY A 86 -0.38 7.44 2.80
N ALA A 87 0.14 8.54 3.33
CA ALA A 87 1.52 8.66 3.75
C ALA A 87 1.67 8.18 5.21
N VAL A 88 2.72 7.41 5.51
CA VAL A 88 3.05 6.94 6.87
C VAL A 88 4.40 7.51 7.27
N ALA A 89 4.48 8.15 8.43
CA ALA A 89 5.73 8.72 8.94
C ALA A 89 6.27 8.01 10.18
N PHE A 90 7.58 7.98 10.28
CA PHE A 90 8.38 7.37 11.33
C PHE A 90 9.27 8.44 11.93
N GLY A 91 9.15 8.65 13.23
CA GLY A 91 9.87 9.68 13.97
C GLY A 91 9.29 9.81 15.37
N VAL A 92 10.08 10.31 16.31
CA VAL A 92 9.64 10.45 17.71
C VAL A 92 8.73 11.66 17.91
N ASP A 93 8.81 12.67 17.03
CA ASP A 93 7.98 13.87 17.07
C ASP A 93 6.75 13.69 16.17
N ILE A 94 5.58 13.54 16.80
CA ILE A 94 4.30 13.34 16.11
C ILE A 94 3.89 14.57 15.29
N THR A 95 4.23 15.78 15.74
CA THR A 95 3.91 17.02 15.03
C THR A 95 4.72 17.08 13.74
N GLU A 96 6.00 16.75 13.83
CA GLU A 96 6.88 16.72 12.67
C GLU A 96 6.49 15.63 11.67
N ASN A 97 6.15 14.44 12.16
CA ASN A 97 5.64 13.35 11.34
C ASN A 97 4.43 13.81 10.51
N ARG A 98 3.44 14.45 11.14
CA ARG A 98 2.25 14.97 10.43
C ARG A 98 2.61 16.04 9.41
N ARG A 99 3.50 16.97 9.77
CA ARG A 99 3.95 18.03 8.86
C ARG A 99 4.58 17.44 7.59
N MET A 100 5.46 16.45 7.75
CA MET A 100 6.15 15.79 6.64
C MET A 100 5.21 14.92 5.81
N GLN A 101 4.23 14.23 6.44
CA GLN A 101 3.18 13.50 5.73
C GLN A 101 2.36 14.43 4.83
N HIS A 102 1.89 15.56 5.36
CA HIS A 102 1.12 16.53 4.58
C HIS A 102 1.96 17.12 3.45
N ALA A 103 3.21 17.52 3.72
CA ALA A 103 4.12 18.02 2.70
C ALA A 103 4.28 17.04 1.52
N LEU A 104 4.39 15.73 1.80
CA LEU A 104 4.48 14.71 0.77
C LEU A 104 3.17 14.57 -0.04
N LEU A 105 2.03 14.53 0.63
CA LEU A 105 0.72 14.37 0.00
C LEU A 105 0.35 15.60 -0.85
N ASP A 106 0.56 16.80 -0.32
CA ASP A 106 0.28 18.06 -1.01
C ASP A 106 1.18 18.26 -2.22
N ALA A 107 2.42 17.76 -2.16
CA ALA A 107 3.35 17.82 -3.28
C ALA A 107 2.92 16.97 -4.48
N ASN A 108 2.03 15.99 -4.29
CA ASN A 108 1.52 15.11 -5.35
C ASN A 108 2.68 14.49 -6.17
N VAL A 109 3.68 13.96 -5.45
CA VAL A 109 4.98 13.55 -6.02
C VAL A 109 4.83 12.61 -7.22
N PRO A 110 4.07 11.49 -7.16
CA PRO A 110 3.98 10.56 -8.28
C PRO A 110 3.45 11.20 -9.56
N HIS A 111 2.48 12.11 -9.45
CA HIS A 111 1.97 12.85 -10.61
C HIS A 111 3.03 13.75 -11.21
N ARG A 112 3.73 14.54 -10.37
CA ARG A 112 4.69 15.56 -10.83
C ARG A 112 5.94 14.99 -11.49
N ILE A 113 6.31 13.76 -11.15
CA ILE A 113 7.51 13.10 -11.69
C ILE A 113 7.15 11.94 -12.63
N ALA A 114 5.88 11.76 -12.99
CA ALA A 114 5.41 10.61 -13.78
C ALA A 114 6.26 10.36 -15.04
N ASP A 115 6.52 11.42 -15.81
CA ASP A 115 7.29 11.38 -17.07
C ASP A 115 8.72 10.82 -16.90
N THR A 116 9.22 10.71 -15.68
CA THR A 116 10.57 10.21 -15.38
C THR A 116 10.65 8.70 -15.18
N PHE A 117 9.52 8.00 -15.00
CA PHE A 117 9.51 6.57 -14.72
C PHE A 117 8.42 5.79 -15.46
N THR A 118 7.38 6.43 -16.00
CA THR A 118 6.25 5.69 -16.59
C THR A 118 6.63 4.90 -17.84
N ALA A 119 7.70 5.29 -18.53
CA ALA A 119 8.22 4.55 -19.68
C ALA A 119 8.89 3.22 -19.30
N ASP A 120 9.31 3.10 -18.03
CA ASP A 120 10.04 1.94 -17.48
C ASP A 120 9.11 0.97 -16.73
N LEU A 121 7.79 1.13 -16.87
CA LEU A 121 6.79 0.26 -16.25
C LEU A 121 6.59 -1.01 -17.10
N GLU A 122 7.16 -2.12 -16.63
CA GLU A 122 7.25 -3.37 -17.40
C GLU A 122 6.04 -4.31 -17.22
N SER A 123 5.39 -4.28 -16.05
CA SER A 123 4.32 -5.23 -15.75
C SER A 123 3.03 -4.87 -16.49
N PRO A 124 2.42 -5.83 -17.21
CA PRO A 124 1.15 -5.60 -17.90
C PRO A 124 -0.07 -5.66 -16.97
N PHE A 125 0.12 -5.99 -15.68
CA PHE A 125 -0.98 -6.10 -14.71
C PHE A 125 -1.04 -4.89 -13.79
N PHE A 126 0.09 -4.57 -13.17
CA PHE A 126 0.26 -3.43 -12.28
C PHE A 126 1.73 -3.24 -11.94
N ASN A 127 2.12 -2.00 -11.68
CA ASN A 127 3.47 -1.63 -11.26
C ASN A 127 3.43 -0.90 -9.91
N GLY A 128 4.35 -1.24 -9.03
CA GLY A 128 4.48 -0.61 -7.72
C GLY A 128 5.38 0.60 -7.76
N VAL A 129 4.96 1.71 -7.16
CA VAL A 129 5.82 2.88 -6.98
C VAL A 129 5.86 3.25 -5.49
N THR A 130 7.05 3.14 -4.90
CA THR A 130 7.31 3.52 -3.51
C THR A 130 7.99 4.87 -3.47
N VAL A 131 7.53 5.74 -2.58
CA VAL A 131 8.13 7.04 -2.31
C VAL A 131 8.66 7.05 -0.88
N PHE A 132 9.96 7.32 -0.73
CA PHE A 132 10.62 7.57 0.53
C PHE A 132 11.14 9.00 0.59
N TYR A 133 10.89 9.66 1.72
CA TYR A 133 11.20 11.07 1.93
C TYR A 133 11.52 11.34 3.39
N GLY A 134 12.67 11.95 3.67
CA GLY A 134 13.03 12.39 5.02
C GLY A 134 14.40 11.87 5.45
N GLY A 135 14.68 11.90 6.74
CA GLY A 135 16.00 11.62 7.29
C GLY A 135 16.27 12.43 8.54
N ARG A 136 17.53 12.79 8.76
CA ARG A 136 17.93 13.73 9.83
C ARG A 136 18.05 15.15 9.26
N PRO A 137 17.98 16.19 10.10
CA PRO A 137 18.26 17.56 9.65
C PRO A 137 19.64 17.64 8.97
N GLY A 138 19.71 18.23 7.78
CA GLY A 138 20.94 18.31 6.97
C GLY A 138 21.41 17.00 6.33
N ALA A 139 20.64 15.91 6.48
CA ALA A 139 20.89 14.61 5.85
C ALA A 139 19.54 14.00 5.41
N MET A 140 18.78 14.78 4.64
CA MET A 140 17.53 14.35 4.03
C MET A 140 17.81 13.48 2.81
N GLU A 141 17.03 12.40 2.66
CA GLU A 141 17.02 11.54 1.50
C GLU A 141 15.65 11.59 0.81
N THR A 142 15.68 11.47 -0.51
CA THR A 142 14.50 11.28 -1.36
C THR A 142 14.78 10.10 -2.28
N GLU A 143 13.86 9.16 -2.32
CA GLU A 143 14.01 7.95 -3.11
C GLU A 143 12.66 7.53 -3.69
N ILE A 144 12.68 7.28 -4.99
CA ILE A 144 11.61 6.64 -5.71
C ILE A 144 12.07 5.23 -6.05
N ARG A 145 11.19 4.26 -5.78
CA ARG A 145 11.37 2.90 -6.26
C ARG A 145 10.25 2.53 -7.20
N VAL A 146 10.60 1.81 -8.27
CA VAL A 146 9.65 1.18 -9.19
C VAL A 146 9.84 -0.32 -9.06
N ASN A 147 8.77 -1.04 -8.75
CA ASN A 147 8.78 -2.49 -8.55
C ASN A 147 9.88 -2.94 -7.58
N GLY A 148 10.08 -2.21 -6.48
CA GLY A 148 11.06 -2.53 -5.43
C GLY A 148 12.50 -2.07 -5.72
N GLU A 149 12.81 -1.66 -6.94
CA GLU A 149 14.14 -1.19 -7.35
C GLU A 149 14.24 0.33 -7.33
N ARG A 150 15.38 0.86 -6.89
CA ARG A 150 15.63 2.30 -6.91
C ARG A 150 15.63 2.82 -8.34
N HIS A 151 14.85 3.86 -8.58
CA HIS A 151 14.77 4.55 -9.86
C HIS A 151 15.50 5.90 -9.78
N ASP A 152 16.71 5.97 -10.32
CA ASP A 152 17.59 7.13 -10.12
C ASP A 152 17.04 8.42 -10.74
N ALA A 153 16.50 8.38 -11.96
CA ALA A 153 15.93 9.56 -12.62
C ALA A 153 14.75 10.15 -11.83
N ALA A 154 13.79 9.31 -11.42
CA ALA A 154 12.66 9.71 -10.59
C ALA A 154 13.09 10.18 -9.19
N SER A 155 14.09 9.54 -8.57
CA SER A 155 14.63 9.97 -7.29
C SER A 155 15.27 11.36 -7.37
N ALA A 156 16.01 11.65 -8.46
CA ALA A 156 16.58 12.96 -8.71
C ALA A 156 15.49 14.03 -8.99
N ALA A 157 14.46 13.66 -9.75
CA ALA A 157 13.32 14.55 -10.00
C ALA A 157 12.54 14.88 -8.72
N MET A 158 12.36 13.89 -7.84
CA MET A 158 11.77 14.11 -6.52
C MET A 158 12.63 15.04 -5.66
N ALA A 159 13.96 14.86 -5.64
CA ALA A 159 14.87 15.76 -4.92
C ALA A 159 14.71 17.21 -5.40
N ALA A 160 14.55 17.42 -6.72
CA ALA A 160 14.37 18.73 -7.33
C ALA A 160 13.03 19.41 -6.96
N LEU A 161 12.07 18.69 -6.35
CA LEU A 161 10.84 19.29 -5.81
C LEU A 161 11.10 20.15 -4.57
N ASN A 162 12.29 20.04 -3.95
CA ASN A 162 12.71 20.81 -2.77
C ASN A 162 11.65 20.78 -1.65
N LEU A 163 11.16 19.58 -1.34
CA LEU A 163 10.24 19.39 -0.22
C LEU A 163 10.91 19.80 1.10
N PRO A 164 10.14 20.26 2.11
CA PRO A 164 10.70 20.73 3.37
C PRO A 164 11.67 19.74 4.04
N GLU A 165 12.78 20.21 4.60
CA GLU A 165 13.62 19.33 5.42
C GLU A 165 12.96 19.01 6.77
N PRO A 166 13.26 17.85 7.37
CA PRO A 166 12.84 17.55 8.73
C PRO A 166 13.73 18.28 9.75
N THR A 167 13.14 18.67 10.88
CA THR A 167 13.78 19.38 12.01
C THR A 167 14.22 18.44 13.14
N THR A 168 13.71 17.22 13.13
CA THR A 168 14.18 16.07 13.89
C THR A 168 14.27 14.86 12.95
N PHE A 169 14.67 13.68 13.42
CA PHE A 169 14.58 12.49 12.57
C PHE A 169 13.12 12.17 12.24
N THR A 170 12.77 12.28 10.96
CA THR A 170 11.47 11.90 10.41
C THR A 170 11.66 11.34 9.02
N ALA A 171 11.11 10.16 8.76
CA ALA A 171 11.03 9.57 7.44
C ALA A 171 9.56 9.28 7.10
N VAL A 172 9.20 9.44 5.84
CA VAL A 172 7.84 9.27 5.32
C VAL A 172 7.88 8.27 4.18
N ARG A 173 6.90 7.37 4.18
CA ARG A 173 6.65 6.37 3.15
C ARG A 173 5.28 6.59 2.54
N TYR A 174 5.20 6.47 1.23
CA TYR A 174 3.96 6.42 0.47
C TYR A 174 4.08 5.36 -0.61
N TYR A 175 2.97 4.73 -0.97
CA TYR A 175 2.95 3.72 -2.02
C TYR A 175 1.78 3.92 -2.97
N THR A 176 2.01 3.69 -4.27
CA THR A 176 0.94 3.65 -5.26
C THR A 176 1.11 2.46 -6.19
N LEU A 177 0.02 1.75 -6.47
CA LEU A 177 -0.05 0.78 -7.56
C LEU A 177 -0.58 1.49 -8.80
N LEU A 178 0.07 1.26 -9.93
CA LEU A 178 -0.31 1.80 -11.23
C LEU A 178 -0.80 0.66 -12.11
N LEU A 179 -2.07 0.72 -12.50
CA LEU A 179 -2.71 -0.26 -13.35
C LEU A 179 -2.81 0.29 -14.77
N PRO A 180 -2.43 -0.48 -15.80
CA PRO A 180 -2.60 -0.07 -17.18
C PRO A 180 -4.09 0.08 -17.50
N LEU A 181 -4.40 1.00 -18.40
CA LEU A 181 -5.77 1.18 -18.85
C LEU A 181 -6.17 0.06 -19.81
N PRO A 182 -7.36 -0.54 -19.63
CA PRO A 182 -7.93 -1.40 -20.66
C PRO A 182 -8.04 -0.64 -21.97
N SER A 183 -7.71 -1.31 -23.08
CA SER A 183 -7.78 -0.76 -24.44
C SER A 183 -9.17 -0.18 -24.79
N ASP A 184 -10.21 -0.62 -24.09
CA ASP A 184 -11.61 -0.25 -24.31
C ASP A 184 -12.12 0.84 -23.33
N GLY A 185 -11.24 1.44 -22.52
CA GLY A 185 -11.62 2.51 -21.57
C GLY A 185 -12.46 2.06 -20.37
N ALA A 186 -12.62 0.75 -20.17
CA ALA A 186 -13.23 0.19 -18.96
C ALA A 186 -12.34 0.44 -17.72
N ALA A 187 -12.91 0.38 -16.52
CA ALA A 187 -12.11 0.36 -15.30
C ALA A 187 -11.22 -0.90 -15.28
N PRO A 188 -9.99 -0.85 -14.75
CA PRO A 188 -9.14 -2.03 -14.65
C PRO A 188 -9.84 -3.14 -13.87
N THR A 189 -10.00 -4.31 -14.49
CA THR A 189 -10.59 -5.47 -13.84
C THR A 189 -9.57 -6.03 -12.85
N ALA A 190 -9.97 -6.21 -11.59
CA ALA A 190 -9.14 -6.93 -10.62
C ALA A 190 -8.85 -8.36 -11.13
N PRO A 191 -7.72 -8.95 -10.73
CA PRO A 191 -7.51 -10.39 -10.92
C PRO A 191 -8.66 -11.19 -10.27
N SER A 192 -8.90 -12.41 -10.77
CA SER A 192 -10.09 -13.24 -10.47
C SER A 192 -10.26 -13.58 -8.98
N ALA A 193 -9.19 -13.42 -8.18
CA ALA A 193 -9.14 -13.61 -6.73
C ALA A 193 -9.87 -12.53 -5.89
N ALA A 194 -10.88 -11.83 -6.43
CA ALA A 194 -11.61 -10.80 -5.71
C ALA A 194 -12.19 -11.30 -4.38
N LEU A 195 -12.10 -10.48 -3.33
CA LEU A 195 -12.52 -10.88 -1.99
C LEU A 195 -14.05 -11.12 -1.95
N PRO A 196 -14.51 -12.25 -1.39
CA PRO A 196 -15.94 -12.55 -1.31
C PRO A 196 -16.67 -11.48 -0.51
N ASN A 197 -17.85 -11.10 -1.02
CA ASN A 197 -18.66 -10.03 -0.47
C ASN A 197 -19.22 -10.43 0.91
N SER A 198 -18.63 -9.96 2.00
CA SER A 198 -19.00 -10.36 3.37
C SER A 198 -20.33 -9.80 3.88
N GLN A 199 -21.17 -9.24 3.01
CA GLN A 199 -22.54 -8.82 3.34
C GLN A 199 -23.63 -9.86 3.00
N ALA A 200 -23.32 -10.96 2.31
CA ALA A 200 -24.34 -11.90 1.84
C ALA A 200 -24.76 -12.99 2.84
N ASP A 201 -24.09 -13.16 3.99
CA ASP A 201 -24.34 -14.31 4.87
C ASP A 201 -24.46 -13.90 6.35
N ARG A 202 -25.48 -13.10 6.66
CA ARG A 202 -26.04 -13.14 8.03
C ARG A 202 -27.02 -14.32 8.08
N PRO A 203 -26.75 -15.39 8.84
CA PRO A 203 -27.72 -16.45 9.03
C PRO A 203 -29.00 -15.85 9.62
N LYS A 204 -30.12 -16.04 8.93
CA LYS A 204 -31.46 -15.67 9.43
C LYS A 204 -31.65 -16.35 10.78
N THR A 205 -31.67 -15.57 11.85
CA THR A 205 -31.99 -16.05 13.19
C THR A 205 -33.36 -16.72 13.16
N ARG A 206 -33.35 -18.05 13.34
CA ARG A 206 -34.54 -18.88 13.48
C ARG A 206 -35.28 -18.44 14.75
N PRO A 207 -36.60 -18.20 14.71
CA PRO A 207 -37.33 -17.78 15.91
C PRO A 207 -37.33 -18.91 16.95
N PRO A 208 -37.29 -18.58 18.26
CA PRO A 208 -37.19 -19.58 19.31
C PRO A 208 -38.45 -20.43 19.37
N THR A 209 -38.27 -21.75 19.17
CA THR A 209 -39.27 -22.76 19.50
C THR A 209 -39.51 -22.79 21.00
N ARG A 210 -40.74 -22.49 21.39
CA ARG A 210 -41.30 -22.57 22.74
C ARG A 210 -41.25 -24.03 23.21
N ASN A 211 -40.25 -24.40 24.01
CA ASN A 211 -40.18 -25.73 24.60
C ASN A 211 -40.81 -25.74 25.99
N GLN A 212 -41.83 -26.58 26.11
CA GLN A 212 -42.59 -26.87 27.30
C GLN A 212 -41.74 -27.70 28.28
N GLY A 213 -41.88 -27.37 29.57
CA GLY A 213 -41.84 -28.29 30.70
C GLY A 213 -40.66 -29.26 30.85
N PHE A 214 -39.81 -29.02 31.84
CA PHE A 214 -39.30 -30.12 32.65
C PHE A 214 -39.18 -29.73 34.12
N GLN A 215 -39.61 -30.64 34.98
CA GLN A 215 -39.87 -30.45 36.40
C GLN A 215 -38.60 -30.46 37.25
N SER A 216 -38.70 -29.74 38.36
CA SER A 216 -37.78 -29.64 39.49
C SER A 216 -37.59 -30.95 40.24
N THR A 217 -36.34 -31.32 40.50
CA THR A 217 -35.94 -32.09 41.70
C THR A 217 -34.66 -31.52 42.30
N ARG A 218 -34.76 -31.06 43.56
CA ARG A 218 -33.65 -30.72 44.45
C ARG A 218 -33.04 -32.01 45.01
N VAL A 219 -31.71 -32.10 45.15
CA VAL A 219 -31.04 -32.79 46.27
C VAL A 219 -29.72 -32.07 46.61
N HIS A 220 -29.41 -32.07 47.90
CA HIS A 220 -28.46 -31.26 48.66
C HIS A 220 -26.95 -31.47 48.41
N SER A 221 -26.23 -30.45 48.85
CA SER A 221 -24.81 -30.33 49.19
C SER A 221 -24.20 -31.52 49.94
N ARG A 222 -22.92 -31.78 49.67
CA ARG A 222 -21.81 -31.67 50.63
C ARG A 222 -20.54 -31.26 49.90
#